data_AF-A0A382I6B5-F1
#
_entry.id   AF-A0A382I6B5-F1
#
_cell.length_a   1.000
_cell.length_b   1.000
_cell.length_c   1.000
_cell.angle_alpha   90.00
_cell.angle_beta   90.00
_cell.angle_gamma   90.00
#
_symmetry.space_group_name_H-M   'P 1'
#
loop_
_entity.id
_entity.type
_entity.pdbx_description
1 polymer ?
#
loop_
_entity_poly.entity_id
_entity_poly.type
_entity_poly.pdbx_seq_one_letter_code
_entity_poly.pdbx_strand_id
1 'polypeptide(L)' 'VLNLNQKTIKRKVKFVGVGLHTGKKVNLVLVPASPNHGIVFKRTDLKMNNQIDANFENVKEATPLC' A
#
# COMPACT_ATOMS: atom_id res chain seq x y z
N VAL A 1 -5.74 4.20 -29.98
CA VAL A 1 -4.46 4.36 -29.26
C VAL A 1 -4.74 4.26 -27.77
N LEU A 2 -4.15 3.30 -27.06
CA LEU A 2 -4.26 3.24 -25.60
C LEU A 2 -3.41 4.38 -25.00
N ASN A 3 -4.01 5.25 -24.19
CA ASN A 3 -3.28 6.32 -23.50
C ASN A 3 -2.36 5.72 -22.42
N LEU A 4 -1.05 5.82 -22.61
CA LEU A 4 0.00 5.40 -21.66
C LEU A 4 0.30 6.47 -20.60
N ASN A 5 -0.75 7.10 -20.05
CA ASN A 5 -0.58 8.04 -18.95
C ASN A 5 -0.53 7.28 -17.62
N GLN A 6 0.22 7.80 -16.65
CA GLN A 6 0.17 7.30 -15.27
C GLN A 6 -1.26 7.40 -14.72
N LYS A 7 -1.61 6.44 -13.87
CA LYS A 7 -2.95 6.34 -13.29
C LYS A 7 -2.85 6.34 -11.78
N THR A 8 -3.82 7.00 -11.16
CA THR A 8 -4.11 6.90 -9.74
C THR A 8 -5.62 6.73 -9.55
N ILE A 9 -6.06 6.38 -8.36
CA ILE A 9 -7.49 6.27 -8.07
C ILE A 9 -8.14 7.66 -8.07
N LYS A 10 -9.38 7.77 -8.55
CA LYS A 10 -10.09 9.06 -8.62
C LYS A 10 -10.46 9.63 -7.25
N ARG A 11 -10.71 8.76 -6.27
CA ARG A 11 -11.13 9.12 -4.91
C ARG A 11 -10.66 8.10 -3.90
N LYS A 12 -10.58 8.52 -2.64
CA LYS A 12 -10.24 7.66 -1.50
C LYS A 12 -11.22 6.47 -1.39
N VAL A 13 -10.69 5.27 -1.16
CA VAL A 13 -11.49 4.04 -0.93
C VAL A 13 -11.06 3.42 0.40
N LYS A 14 -12.01 2.88 1.16
CA LYS A 14 -11.78 2.26 2.46
C LYS A 14 -12.26 0.81 2.47
N PHE A 15 -11.51 -0.04 3.14
CA PHE A 15 -11.82 -1.45 3.36
C PHE A 15 -11.59 -1.81 4.82
N VAL A 16 -12.35 -2.77 5.32
CA VAL A 16 -12.16 -3.36 6.64
C VAL A 16 -12.09 -4.87 6.45
N GLY A 17 -11.13 -5.52 7.10
CA GLY A 17 -10.93 -6.95 6.96
C GLY A 17 -10.02 -7.53 8.04
N VAL A 18 -9.62 -8.77 7.83
CA VAL A 18 -8.72 -9.51 8.72
C VAL A 18 -7.49 -9.94 7.93
N GLY A 19 -6.29 -9.71 8.45
CA GLY A 19 -5.05 -10.15 7.82
C GLY A 19 -4.91 -11.66 7.88
N LEU A 20 -4.75 -12.32 6.73
CA LEU A 20 -4.76 -13.79 6.62
C LEU A 20 -3.78 -14.47 7.59
N HIS A 21 -2.52 -14.04 7.62
CA HIS A 21 -1.48 -14.70 8.43
C HIS A 21 -1.40 -14.21 9.87
N THR A 22 -1.95 -13.04 10.18
CA THR A 22 -1.90 -12.48 11.54
C THR A 22 -3.19 -12.65 12.32
N GLY A 23 -4.31 -12.91 11.64
CA GLY A 23 -5.65 -12.93 12.24
C GLY A 23 -6.11 -11.56 12.77
N LYS A 24 -5.34 -10.49 12.57
CA LYS A 24 -5.65 -9.15 13.11
C LYS A 24 -6.63 -8.40 12.23
N LYS A 25 -7.59 -7.69 12.86
CA LYS A 25 -8.47 -6.74 12.18
C LYS A 25 -7.64 -5.56 11.64
N VAL A 26 -7.89 -5.17 10.40
CA VAL A 26 -7.19 -4.08 9.71
C VAL A 26 -8.19 -3.18 9.00
N ASN A 27 -7.92 -1.87 9.03
CA ASN A 27 -8.55 -0.88 8.18
C ASN A 27 -7.56 -0.47 7.09
N LEU A 28 -7.90 -0.68 5.82
CA LEU A 28 -7.07 -0.30 4.68
C LEU A 28 -7.71 0.87 3.94
N VAL A 29 -6.87 1.82 3.54
CA VAL A 29 -7.32 3.03 2.88
C VAL A 29 -6.41 3.31 1.68
N LEU A 30 -6.99 3.29 0.48
CA LEU A 30 -6.31 3.72 -0.73
C LEU A 30 -6.59 5.21 -0.95
N VAL A 31 -5.56 5.99 -1.26
CA VAL A 31 -5.65 7.44 -1.50
C VAL A 31 -5.09 7.78 -2.89
N PRO A 32 -5.64 8.80 -3.59
CA PRO A 32 -5.01 9.32 -4.79
C PRO A 32 -3.59 9.80 -4.52
N ALA A 33 -2.72 9.67 -5.51
CA ALA A 33 -1.32 10.07 -5.44
C ALA A 33 -0.93 10.88 -6.68
N SER A 34 0.04 11.78 -6.50
CA SER A 34 0.60 12.59 -7.57
C SER A 34 1.37 11.74 -8.59
N PRO A 35 1.60 12.24 -9.81
CA PRO A 35 2.49 11.58 -10.77
C PRO A 35 3.87 11.28 -10.17
N ASN A 36 4.47 10.17 -10.61
CA ASN A 36 5.76 9.63 -10.17
C ASN A 36 5.83 9.22 -8.69
N HIS A 37 4.73 9.24 -7.94
CA HIS A 37 4.72 8.83 -6.54
C HIS A 37 4.95 7.32 -6.34
N GLY A 38 4.66 6.52 -7.36
CA GLY A 38 4.70 5.05 -7.25
C GLY A 38 3.59 4.51 -6.35
N ILE A 39 3.80 3.30 -5.82
CA ILE A 39 2.93 2.68 -4.81
C ILE A 39 3.70 2.72 -3.48
N VAL A 40 3.10 3.34 -2.47
CA VAL A 40 3.69 3.47 -1.13
C VAL A 40 2.72 2.93 -0.09
N PHE A 41 3.18 1.98 0.72
CA PHE A 41 2.44 1.52 1.89
C PHE A 41 2.72 2.44 3.08
N LYS A 42 1.67 2.80 3.83
CA LYS A 42 1.82 3.60 5.05
C LYS A 42 1.18 2.91 6.26
N ARG A 43 1.97 2.66 7.29
CA ARG A 43 1.55 2.14 8.60
C ARG A 43 1.06 3.27 9.50
N THR A 44 -0.22 3.61 9.40
CA THR A 44 -0.79 4.75 10.15
C THR A 44 -0.84 4.55 11.67
N ASP A 45 -0.63 3.33 12.14
CA ASP A 45 -0.51 2.98 13.55
C ASP A 45 0.88 3.32 14.14
N LEU A 46 1.88 3.61 13.30
CA LEU A 46 3.24 4.00 13.71
C LEU A 46 3.45 5.52 13.56
N LYS A 47 4.15 6.13 14.52
CA LYS A 47 4.45 7.59 14.54
C LYS A 47 5.60 8.00 13.62
N MET A 48 6.60 7.14 13.47
CA MET A 48 7.83 7.40 12.70
C MET A 48 8.15 6.21 11.80
N ASN A 49 8.97 6.42 10.77
CA ASN A 49 9.43 5.37 9.85
C ASN A 49 8.29 4.47 9.35
N ASN A 50 7.18 5.11 8.96
CA ASN A 50 5.92 4.43 8.72
C ASN A 50 5.53 4.36 7.25
N GLN A 51 6.44 4.70 6.34
CA GLN A 51 6.26 4.60 4.90
C GLN A 51 7.23 3.58 4.33
N ILE A 52 6.73 2.76 3.41
CA ILE A 52 7.48 1.72 2.73
C ILE A 52 7.13 1.81 1.24
N ASP A 53 8.09 2.21 0.42
CA ASP A 53 7.92 2.21 -1.03
C ASP A 53 7.83 0.76 -1.52
N ALA A 54 6.91 0.47 -2.43
CA ALA A 54 6.78 -0.83 -3.08
C ALA A 54 7.92 -1.02 -4.11
N ASN A 55 9.13 -1.20 -3.59
CA ASN A 55 10.37 -1.40 -4.32
C ASN A 55 11.00 -2.74 -3.87
N PHE A 56 11.65 -3.46 -4.78
CA PHE A 56 12.30 -4.74 -4.49
C PHE A 56 13.35 -4.64 -3.38
N GLU A 57 14.02 -3.49 -3.23
CA GLU A 57 15.01 -3.25 -2.17
C GLU A 57 14.39 -3.27 -0.77
N ASN A 58 13.09 -2.99 -0.66
CA ASN A 58 12.33 -3.00 0.59
C ASN A 58 11.72 -4.37 0.91
N VAL A 59 11.91 -5.37 0.06
CA VAL A 59 11.49 -6.75 0.34
C VAL A 59 12.43 -7.33 1.39
N LYS A 60 11.92 -7.52 2.61
CA LYS A 60 12.58 -8.27 3.69
C LYS A 60 11.92 -9.63 3.78
N GLU A 61 12.70 -10.66 4.12
CA GLU A 61 12.30 -12.06 4.29
C GLU A 61 10.95 -12.40 3.64
N ALA A 62 10.97 -12.95 2.41
CA ALA A 62 9.78 -13.59 1.87
C ALA A 62 9.39 -14.68 2.86
N THR A 63 8.43 -14.40 3.73
CA THR A 63 8.04 -15.39 4.72
C THR A 63 7.37 -16.52 3.93
N PRO A 64 7.40 -17.78 4.41
CA PRO A 64 6.80 -18.90 3.69
C PRO A 64 5.31 -18.73 3.35
N LEU A 65 4.68 -17.72 3.95
CA LEU A 65 3.26 -17.45 3.88
C LEU A 65 2.92 -16.25 2.99
N CYS A 66 3.75 -15.19 3.01
CA CYS A 66 3.73 -14.00 2.12
C CYS A 66 5.04 -13.18 2.24
#